data_AF-A0A2E5YC61-F1
#
_entry.id   AF-A0A2E5YC61-F1
#
_cell.length_a   1.000
_cell.length_b   1.000
_cell.length_c   1.000
_cell.angle_alpha   90.00
_cell.angle_beta   90.00
_cell.angle_gamma   90.00
#
_symmetry.space_group_name_H-M   'P 1'
#
loop_
_entity.id
_entity.type
_entity.pdbx_description
1 polymer ?
#
loop_
_entity_poly.entity_id
_entity_poly.type
_entity_poly.pdbx_seq_one_letter_code
_entity_poly.pdbx_strand_id
1 'polypeptide(L)'
;MDESGRKLSETVWTRLDRKAGAIIELTVRQLRHRVSTWVVLGVGILLMALLLVFYVDAVRESFDPIDNDGDSFDSDGDGYPLGQERKYGTPDWDPDLYPGASEYIKESDIDYNDEARTFSGNRSWDGWAFFEAKWLDYEFSGQWWEGHIDWTPDSEGLPTLTDCSDWSLDRIQNRIGWGDACDLGDGDGDGLVTYYVAGLWKGEGEATVPIDYYLEWGVWTEPTFIEPDPPEMYINEDGIDCFDSQGERVDCPAADRLSGRHGFDDDGDCTSTDYLLDDANGNGYACDVVWQSTNGVVTSISADEYVDEDPDEQEYIGELSHRTFIIAVGKMAFVILLGLFIPLFLALGLVRDETENGTLHLLLSKPIHRAEFIVYRLMGYLAISGTYVITLSLLVGVISSFLGPGEQFFRLSDLPVWLGIGVATMLVLAAYGAMFNTMGLISPKYGVYGCIIFGIWEFIMGSFSIVSPNWSVASVSISHWALQMIDAIVLMAWPDTIQWAEMDRAFEIDSGLSVFWQPPVHTFGTQSAGIALLTSIVVLASVTAAMILIGKSVFARREIM
;
A
#
# COMPACT_ATOMS: atom_id res chain seq x y z
N MET A 1 -15.90 -44.63 54.11
CA MET A 1 -15.44 -43.22 53.99
C MET A 1 -15.11 -42.77 55.40
N ASP A 2 -13.88 -42.28 55.63
CA ASP A 2 -13.41 -41.83 56.95
C ASP A 2 -14.00 -40.45 57.23
N GLU A 3 -14.66 -40.31 58.38
CA GLU A 3 -15.49 -39.17 58.83
C GLU A 3 -14.71 -37.87 59.05
N SER A 4 -13.40 -37.86 58.81
CA SER A 4 -12.54 -36.73 59.14
C SER A 4 -11.83 -36.07 57.95
N GLY A 5 -11.91 -36.61 56.73
CA GLY A 5 -11.33 -35.98 55.52
C GLY A 5 -9.81 -35.69 55.57
N ARG A 6 -9.10 -36.11 56.62
CA ARG A 6 -7.72 -35.71 56.93
C ARG A 6 -6.66 -36.42 56.10
N LYS A 7 -6.97 -37.56 55.47
CA LYS A 7 -6.01 -38.33 54.65
C LYS A 7 -5.70 -37.72 53.27
N LEU A 8 -6.54 -36.82 52.75
CA LEU A 8 -6.24 -36.08 51.51
C LEU A 8 -5.28 -34.90 51.74
N SER A 9 -5.07 -34.49 53.00
CA SER A 9 -4.18 -33.38 53.39
C SER A 9 -2.71 -33.77 53.63
N GLU A 10 -2.39 -35.06 53.49
CA GLU A 10 -1.05 -35.63 53.72
C GLU A 10 -0.37 -36.20 52.47
N THR A 11 -0.85 -35.85 51.27
CA THR A 11 -0.15 -36.23 50.03
C THR A 11 1.04 -35.29 49.79
N VAL A 12 2.13 -35.82 49.23
CA VAL A 12 3.34 -35.05 48.88
C VAL A 12 2.99 -33.82 48.02
N TRP A 13 1.99 -33.96 47.15
CA TRP A 13 1.44 -32.90 46.29
C TRP A 13 0.84 -31.72 47.07
N THR A 14 0.06 -31.96 48.14
CA THR A 14 -0.55 -30.87 48.95
C THR A 14 0.47 -30.12 49.81
N ARG A 15 1.61 -30.75 50.15
CA ARG A 15 2.72 -30.08 50.85
C ARG A 15 3.65 -29.32 49.91
N LEU A 16 3.85 -29.83 48.68
CA LEU A 16 4.66 -29.18 47.65
C LEU A 16 3.95 -27.94 47.10
N ASP A 17 2.63 -28.03 46.89
CA ASP A 17 1.75 -26.93 46.49
C ASP A 17 1.76 -25.78 47.51
N ARG A 18 1.68 -26.08 48.82
CA ARG A 18 1.72 -25.05 49.87
C ARG A 18 3.07 -24.34 49.97
N LYS A 19 4.19 -25.02 49.67
CA LYS A 19 5.53 -24.41 49.64
C LYS A 19 5.73 -23.56 48.40
N ALA A 20 5.31 -24.06 47.24
CA ALA A 20 5.35 -23.33 45.98
C ALA A 20 4.54 -22.03 46.08
N GLY A 21 3.29 -22.13 46.56
CA GLY A 21 2.41 -21.00 46.79
C GLY A 21 3.01 -19.96 47.73
N ALA A 22 3.68 -20.38 48.82
CA ALA A 22 4.31 -19.46 49.76
C ALA A 22 5.48 -18.66 49.13
N ILE A 23 6.31 -19.29 48.29
CA ILE A 23 7.43 -18.60 47.61
C ILE A 23 6.89 -17.64 46.53
N ILE A 24 5.87 -18.09 45.78
CA ILE A 24 5.18 -17.27 44.79
C ILE A 24 4.58 -16.04 45.47
N GLU A 25 3.82 -16.22 46.55
CA GLU A 25 3.19 -15.13 47.30
C GLU A 25 4.23 -14.17 47.90
N LEU A 26 5.31 -14.69 48.45
CA LEU A 26 6.40 -13.87 48.98
C LEU A 26 7.04 -13.02 47.88
N THR A 27 7.27 -13.60 46.71
CA THR A 27 7.81 -12.88 45.54
C THR A 27 6.85 -11.79 45.08
N VAL A 28 5.55 -12.10 45.01
CA VAL A 28 4.50 -11.14 44.65
C VAL A 28 4.49 -9.97 45.64
N ARG A 29 4.55 -10.24 46.95
CA ARG A 29 4.61 -9.20 47.99
C ARG A 29 5.88 -8.34 47.86
N GLN A 30 7.04 -8.95 47.63
CA GLN A 30 8.30 -8.23 47.44
C GLN A 30 8.24 -7.29 46.24
N LEU A 31 7.77 -7.77 45.08
CA LEU A 31 7.63 -6.96 43.89
C LEU A 31 6.59 -5.84 44.07
N ARG A 32 5.47 -6.13 44.76
CA ARG A 32 4.44 -5.11 45.05
C ARG A 32 4.95 -3.95 45.92
N HIS A 33 5.90 -4.19 46.81
CA HIS A 33 6.48 -3.14 47.64
C HIS A 33 7.65 -2.39 46.98
N ARG A 34 8.17 -2.88 45.86
CA ARG A 34 9.27 -2.24 45.15
C ARG A 34 8.75 -1.08 44.32
N VAL A 35 9.25 0.14 44.58
CA VAL A 35 8.86 1.34 43.83
C VAL A 35 9.11 1.19 42.34
N SER A 36 10.24 0.57 41.95
CA SER A 36 10.57 0.36 40.54
C SER A 36 9.54 -0.48 39.79
N THR A 37 8.81 -1.37 40.48
CA THR A 37 7.72 -2.12 39.86
C THR A 37 6.61 -1.19 39.40
N TRP A 38 6.09 -0.35 40.29
CA TRP A 38 5.03 0.59 39.92
C TRP A 38 5.48 1.66 38.92
N VAL A 39 6.75 2.08 38.98
CA VAL A 39 7.31 3.02 37.99
C VAL A 39 7.32 2.39 36.60
N VAL A 40 7.85 1.17 36.45
CA VAL A 40 7.92 0.50 35.14
C VAL A 40 6.53 0.22 34.58
N LEU A 41 5.60 -0.27 35.41
CA LEU A 41 4.22 -0.49 34.98
C LEU A 41 3.50 0.83 34.64
N GLY A 42 3.71 1.88 35.42
CA GLY A 42 3.12 3.20 35.16
C GLY A 42 3.63 3.85 33.87
N VAL A 43 4.93 3.75 33.60
CA VAL A 43 5.52 4.21 32.32
C VAL A 43 4.94 3.42 31.15
N GLY A 44 4.75 2.11 31.31
CA GLY A 44 4.10 1.27 30.28
C GLY A 44 2.67 1.71 29.96
N ILE A 45 1.86 2.01 30.98
CA ILE A 45 0.51 2.55 30.79
C ILE A 45 0.54 3.92 30.10
N LEU A 46 1.45 4.81 30.50
CA LEU A 46 1.57 6.13 29.90
C LEU A 46 1.98 6.04 28.43
N LEU A 47 2.89 5.12 28.10
CA LEU A 47 3.29 4.84 26.72
C LEU A 47 2.09 4.34 25.90
N MET A 48 1.29 3.40 26.43
CA MET A 48 0.07 2.95 25.74
C MET A 48 -0.95 4.07 25.55
N ALA A 49 -1.15 4.91 26.56
CA ALA A 49 -2.05 6.04 26.46
C ALA A 49 -1.61 7.04 25.38
N LEU A 50 -0.31 7.31 25.28
CA LEU A 50 0.26 8.17 24.24
C LEU A 50 0.02 7.58 22.84
N LEU A 51 0.33 6.30 22.64
CA LEU A 51 0.12 5.62 21.35
C LEU A 51 -1.36 5.60 20.95
N LEU A 52 -2.26 5.37 21.91
CA LEU A 52 -3.70 5.43 21.66
C LEU A 52 -4.18 6.82 21.27
N VAL A 53 -3.59 7.89 21.82
CA VAL A 53 -3.93 9.27 21.42
C VAL A 53 -3.54 9.51 19.96
N PHE A 54 -2.33 9.11 19.55
CA PHE A 54 -1.91 9.22 18.15
C PHE A 54 -2.80 8.39 17.21
N TYR A 55 -3.20 7.20 17.65
CA TYR A 55 -4.13 6.36 16.89
C TYR A 55 -5.51 7.00 16.75
N VAL A 56 -6.05 7.60 17.81
CA VAL A 56 -7.33 8.33 17.75
C VAL A 56 -7.25 9.52 16.79
N ASP A 57 -6.09 10.19 16.73
CA ASP A 57 -5.84 11.29 15.81
C ASP A 57 -5.85 10.78 14.36
N ALA A 58 -5.03 9.77 14.08
CA ALA A 58 -4.88 9.18 12.74
C ALA A 58 -6.19 8.61 12.17
N VAL A 59 -7.05 7.99 13.00
CA VAL A 59 -8.33 7.42 12.52
C VAL A 59 -9.41 8.48 12.33
N ARG A 60 -9.23 9.68 12.90
CA ARG A 60 -10.19 10.79 12.74
C ARG A 60 -9.84 11.72 11.60
N GLU A 61 -8.62 11.66 11.13
CA GLU A 61 -8.17 12.39 9.95
C GLU A 61 -8.85 11.76 8.73
N SER A 62 -9.57 12.57 7.96
CA SER A 62 -10.00 12.17 6.62
C SER A 62 -8.76 12.17 5.75
N PHE A 63 -8.57 11.11 4.98
CA PHE A 63 -7.47 11.04 4.02
C PHE A 63 -7.81 11.97 2.84
N ASP A 64 -6.85 12.81 2.45
CA ASP A 64 -6.97 13.55 1.20
C ASP A 64 -6.80 12.53 0.06
N PRO A 65 -7.72 12.48 -0.90
CA PRO A 65 -7.64 11.51 -1.98
C PRO A 65 -6.41 11.80 -2.84
N ILE A 66 -5.73 10.74 -3.26
CA ILE A 66 -4.47 10.79 -3.96
C ILE A 66 -4.76 10.38 -5.40
N ASP A 67 -4.41 11.27 -6.32
CA ASP A 67 -4.35 11.00 -7.75
C ASP A 67 -2.98 10.38 -8.05
N ASN A 68 -2.94 9.06 -8.25
CA ASN A 68 -1.68 8.33 -8.42
C ASN A 68 -1.11 8.42 -9.84
N ASP A 69 -1.95 8.54 -10.86
CA ASP A 69 -1.55 8.47 -12.27
C ASP A 69 -1.68 9.82 -13.02
N GLY A 70 -2.32 10.80 -12.40
CA GLY A 70 -2.39 12.22 -12.80
C GLY A 70 -3.53 12.54 -13.77
N ASP A 71 -4.48 11.64 -13.96
CA ASP A 71 -5.53 11.71 -14.97
C ASP A 71 -6.65 12.71 -14.63
N SER A 72 -6.76 13.14 -13.37
CA SER A 72 -7.66 14.21 -12.94
C SER A 72 -7.22 15.62 -13.39
N PHE A 73 -5.97 15.74 -13.88
CA PHE A 73 -5.36 17.02 -14.21
C PHE A 73 -5.66 17.46 -15.65
N ASP A 74 -5.89 18.75 -15.84
CA ASP A 74 -6.04 19.43 -17.14
C ASP A 74 -4.76 20.24 -17.38
N SER A 75 -3.89 19.74 -18.25
CA SER A 75 -2.56 20.32 -18.48
C SER A 75 -2.59 21.49 -19.46
N ASP A 76 -3.49 21.48 -20.43
CA ASP A 76 -3.55 22.50 -21.49
C ASP A 76 -4.58 23.62 -21.25
N GLY A 77 -5.49 23.43 -20.29
CA GLY A 77 -6.44 24.39 -19.78
C GLY A 77 -7.71 24.53 -20.63
N ASP A 78 -8.04 23.52 -21.45
CA ASP A 78 -9.26 23.48 -22.25
C ASP A 78 -10.53 23.16 -21.43
N GLY A 79 -10.35 22.67 -20.20
CA GLY A 79 -11.38 22.32 -19.23
C GLY A 79 -11.73 20.84 -19.14
N TYR A 80 -11.09 19.95 -19.91
CA TYR A 80 -11.25 18.50 -19.86
C TYR A 80 -10.05 17.86 -19.14
N PRO A 81 -10.28 16.99 -18.13
CA PRO A 81 -9.19 16.29 -17.47
C PRO A 81 -8.59 15.20 -18.38
N LEU A 82 -7.32 14.88 -18.16
CA LEU A 82 -6.56 13.89 -18.94
C LEU A 82 -7.27 12.53 -19.07
N GLY A 83 -7.91 12.01 -18.01
CA GLY A 83 -8.67 10.75 -18.07
C GLY A 83 -9.82 10.82 -19.08
N GLN A 84 -10.55 11.93 -19.09
CA GLN A 84 -11.60 12.17 -20.08
C GLN A 84 -11.04 12.25 -21.50
N GLU A 85 -9.89 12.90 -21.66
CA GLU A 85 -9.23 13.01 -22.94
C GLU A 85 -8.72 11.66 -23.47
N ARG A 86 -8.11 10.83 -22.61
CA ARG A 86 -7.71 9.47 -22.94
C ARG A 86 -8.89 8.64 -23.44
N LYS A 87 -10.02 8.71 -22.73
CA LYS A 87 -11.28 8.04 -23.10
C LYS A 87 -11.76 8.41 -24.51
N TYR A 88 -11.61 9.67 -24.91
CA TYR A 88 -11.97 10.14 -26.25
C TYR A 88 -10.82 10.11 -27.26
N GLY A 89 -9.61 9.75 -26.86
CA GLY A 89 -8.42 9.68 -27.71
C GLY A 89 -7.84 11.05 -28.05
N THR A 90 -8.09 12.06 -27.23
CA THR A 90 -7.58 13.43 -27.42
C THR A 90 -6.32 13.70 -26.59
N PRO A 91 -5.42 14.59 -27.05
CA PRO A 91 -4.18 14.90 -26.34
C PRO A 91 -4.27 16.09 -25.35
N ASP A 92 -3.90 15.84 -24.09
CA ASP A 92 -3.79 16.85 -23.00
C ASP A 92 -2.54 17.76 -23.09
N TRP A 93 -2.24 18.24 -24.28
CA TRP A 93 -1.18 19.24 -24.47
C TRP A 93 -1.54 20.28 -25.54
N ASP A 94 -2.67 20.12 -26.23
CA ASP A 94 -3.14 21.02 -27.27
C ASP A 94 -4.60 21.41 -27.00
N PRO A 95 -4.85 22.64 -26.53
CA PRO A 95 -6.19 23.05 -26.08
C PRO A 95 -7.20 23.20 -27.23
N ASP A 96 -6.76 23.07 -28.50
CA ASP A 96 -7.64 23.03 -29.66
C ASP A 96 -8.12 21.61 -30.00
N LEU A 97 -7.51 20.57 -29.40
CA LEU A 97 -7.79 19.15 -29.63
C LEU A 97 -8.44 18.52 -28.40
N TYR A 98 -9.66 18.94 -28.09
CA TYR A 98 -10.44 18.49 -26.93
C TYR A 98 -11.51 17.43 -27.29
N PRO A 99 -12.09 16.72 -26.31
CA PRO A 99 -13.21 15.80 -26.53
C PRO A 99 -14.38 16.45 -27.30
N GLY A 100 -14.60 15.98 -28.52
CA GLY A 100 -15.63 16.51 -29.41
C GLY A 100 -15.20 17.70 -30.28
N ALA A 101 -13.91 18.02 -30.33
CA ALA A 101 -13.32 18.94 -31.30
C ALA A 101 -13.54 18.45 -32.74
N SER A 102 -13.45 19.37 -33.70
CA SER A 102 -13.61 19.03 -35.12
C SER A 102 -12.41 18.24 -35.62
N GLU A 103 -12.64 17.03 -36.11
CA GLU A 103 -11.63 16.19 -36.75
C GLU A 103 -11.73 16.27 -38.29
N TYR A 104 -10.57 16.25 -38.97
CA TYR A 104 -10.51 16.21 -40.43
C TYR A 104 -10.56 14.77 -40.95
N ILE A 105 -11.65 14.43 -41.64
CA ILE A 105 -11.80 13.12 -42.28
C ILE A 105 -11.33 13.21 -43.74
N LYS A 106 -10.16 12.63 -44.03
CA LYS A 106 -9.62 12.51 -45.39
C LYS A 106 -10.53 11.62 -46.25
N GLU A 107 -10.98 12.15 -47.39
CA GLU A 107 -11.79 11.38 -48.36
C GLU A 107 -10.91 10.75 -49.44
N SER A 108 -10.01 11.54 -50.03
CA SER A 108 -9.09 11.10 -51.09
C SER A 108 -7.99 12.14 -51.30
N ASP A 109 -7.00 11.78 -52.09
CA ASP A 109 -5.89 12.64 -52.51
C ASP A 109 -5.60 12.49 -54.01
N ILE A 110 -4.88 13.49 -54.55
CA ILE A 110 -4.17 13.44 -55.83
C ILE A 110 -2.68 13.52 -55.50
N ASP A 111 -1.95 12.45 -55.79
CA ASP A 111 -0.50 12.38 -55.58
C ASP A 111 0.29 12.63 -56.88
N TYR A 112 1.61 12.42 -56.87
CA TYR A 112 2.47 12.66 -58.04
C TYR A 112 2.27 11.66 -59.22
N ASN A 113 1.62 10.52 -58.98
CA ASN A 113 1.49 9.42 -59.93
C ASN A 113 0.09 9.30 -60.58
N ASP A 114 -0.88 10.10 -60.14
CA ASP A 114 -2.23 10.11 -60.69
C ASP A 114 -2.34 10.72 -62.10
N GLU A 115 -3.02 9.99 -63.00
CA GLU A 115 -3.30 10.45 -64.38
C GLU A 115 -4.36 11.57 -64.44
N ALA A 116 -5.33 11.56 -63.50
CA ALA A 116 -6.37 12.56 -63.38
C ALA A 116 -6.03 13.51 -62.22
N ARG A 117 -5.65 14.75 -62.54
CA ARG A 117 -5.16 15.75 -61.55
C ARG A 117 -6.13 16.90 -61.32
N THR A 118 -7.40 16.68 -61.64
CA THR A 118 -8.45 17.67 -61.50
C THR A 118 -9.62 17.05 -60.76
N PHE A 119 -10.07 17.73 -59.70
CA PHE A 119 -11.22 17.31 -58.90
C PHE A 119 -12.08 18.54 -58.57
N SER A 120 -13.40 18.40 -58.58
CA SER A 120 -14.32 19.49 -58.23
C SER A 120 -15.31 19.06 -57.15
N GLY A 121 -15.59 19.97 -56.21
CA GLY A 121 -16.49 19.72 -55.10
C GLY A 121 -16.45 20.80 -54.02
N ASN A 122 -17.35 20.69 -53.04
CA ASN A 122 -17.30 21.47 -51.80
C ASN A 122 -16.60 20.64 -50.72
N ARG A 123 -15.35 21.00 -50.41
CA ARG A 123 -14.46 20.25 -49.53
C ARG A 123 -13.56 21.19 -48.73
N SER A 124 -12.93 20.61 -47.73
CA SER A 124 -11.74 21.16 -47.09
C SER A 124 -10.52 20.56 -47.77
N TRP A 125 -9.60 21.42 -48.18
CA TRP A 125 -8.49 21.12 -49.06
C TRP A 125 -7.18 21.38 -48.34
N ASP A 126 -6.19 20.51 -48.55
CA ASP A 126 -4.84 20.64 -48.03
C ASP A 126 -3.82 20.28 -49.12
N GLY A 127 -2.95 21.22 -49.50
CA GLY A 127 -1.93 20.99 -50.52
C GLY A 127 -1.77 22.16 -51.49
N TRP A 128 -1.47 21.84 -52.76
CA TRP A 128 -1.29 22.83 -53.82
C TRP A 128 -2.27 22.63 -54.95
N ALA A 129 -2.98 23.70 -55.32
CA ALA A 129 -3.88 23.66 -56.46
C ALA A 129 -4.01 25.00 -57.16
N PHE A 130 -4.30 24.95 -58.46
CA PHE A 130 -5.06 25.99 -59.12
C PHE A 130 -6.52 25.75 -58.79
N PHE A 131 -7.09 26.59 -57.92
CA PHE A 131 -8.45 26.47 -57.42
C PHE A 131 -9.33 27.52 -58.06
N GLU A 132 -10.20 27.08 -58.97
CA GLU A 132 -11.26 27.91 -59.54
C GLU A 132 -12.43 27.94 -58.56
N ALA A 133 -12.58 29.05 -57.85
CA ALA A 133 -13.49 29.15 -56.71
C ALA A 133 -14.91 29.54 -57.15
N LYS A 134 -15.89 28.69 -56.83
CA LYS A 134 -17.32 29.05 -56.85
C LYS A 134 -17.75 29.67 -55.52
N TRP A 135 -17.17 29.21 -54.42
CA TRP A 135 -17.39 29.69 -53.07
C TRP A 135 -16.16 29.42 -52.20
N LEU A 136 -15.86 30.34 -51.28
CA LEU A 136 -14.80 30.23 -50.29
C LEU A 136 -15.36 30.53 -48.90
N ASP A 137 -14.88 29.79 -47.91
CA ASP A 137 -15.20 30.01 -46.51
C ASP A 137 -14.27 31.07 -45.91
N TYR A 138 -14.73 32.32 -45.82
CA TYR A 138 -13.95 33.42 -45.22
C TYR A 138 -13.83 33.32 -43.70
N GLU A 139 -14.65 32.48 -43.06
CA GLU A 139 -14.62 32.24 -41.62
C GLU A 139 -13.72 31.05 -41.25
N PHE A 140 -13.16 30.35 -42.25
CA PHE A 140 -12.21 29.29 -42.03
C PHE A 140 -10.87 29.87 -41.55
N SER A 141 -10.61 29.68 -40.26
CA SER A 141 -9.41 30.15 -39.57
C SER A 141 -8.81 29.03 -38.73
N GLY A 142 -7.48 28.98 -38.65
CA GLY A 142 -6.75 28.07 -37.77
C GLY A 142 -5.41 28.68 -37.37
N GLN A 143 -4.51 27.88 -36.80
CA GLN A 143 -3.24 28.40 -36.29
C GLN A 143 -2.29 28.75 -37.44
N TRP A 144 -1.49 29.81 -37.28
CA TRP A 144 -0.68 30.36 -38.38
C TRP A 144 0.44 29.42 -38.86
N TRP A 145 0.86 28.44 -38.04
CA TRP A 145 1.87 27.45 -38.41
C TRP A 145 1.32 26.26 -39.20
N GLU A 146 0.01 26.05 -39.18
CA GLU A 146 -0.64 24.96 -39.92
C GLU A 146 -0.72 25.27 -41.42
N GLY A 147 -0.58 26.54 -41.80
CA GLY A 147 -0.65 26.98 -43.21
C GLY A 147 -2.07 27.26 -43.68
N HIS A 148 -2.94 27.72 -42.76
CA HIS A 148 -4.26 28.25 -43.08
C HIS A 148 -4.16 29.49 -43.97
N ILE A 149 -5.01 29.55 -45.00
CA ILE A 149 -5.00 30.66 -45.95
C ILE A 149 -5.99 31.71 -45.48
N ASP A 150 -5.47 32.91 -45.25
CA ASP A 150 -6.28 34.05 -44.86
C ASP A 150 -7.00 34.65 -46.07
N TRP A 151 -8.27 34.29 -46.21
CA TRP A 151 -9.16 34.84 -47.23
C TRP A 151 -9.86 36.14 -46.79
N THR A 152 -9.47 36.73 -45.66
CA THR A 152 -10.16 37.91 -45.09
C THR A 152 -10.33 38.99 -46.15
N PRO A 153 -11.59 39.40 -46.44
CA PRO A 153 -11.85 40.38 -47.48
C PRO A 153 -11.46 41.80 -47.04
N ASP A 154 -11.02 42.61 -47.98
CA ASP A 154 -10.85 44.05 -47.80
C ASP A 154 -12.20 44.81 -47.75
N SER A 155 -12.14 46.14 -47.65
CA SER A 155 -13.32 47.00 -47.64
C SER A 155 -14.18 46.93 -48.92
N GLU A 156 -13.70 46.25 -49.97
CA GLU A 156 -14.39 46.04 -51.24
C GLU A 156 -14.92 44.61 -51.41
N GLY A 157 -14.70 43.72 -50.42
CA GLY A 157 -15.22 42.36 -50.41
C GLY A 157 -14.35 41.35 -51.16
N LEU A 158 -13.10 41.70 -51.48
CA LEU A 158 -12.14 40.82 -52.16
C LEU A 158 -11.06 40.36 -51.19
N PRO A 159 -10.62 39.09 -51.23
CA PRO A 159 -9.56 38.60 -50.36
C PRO A 159 -8.26 39.37 -50.62
N THR A 160 -7.56 39.80 -49.56
CA THR A 160 -6.32 40.59 -49.67
C THR A 160 -5.11 39.75 -50.08
N LEU A 161 -5.17 39.17 -51.28
CA LEU A 161 -4.11 38.30 -51.81
C LEU A 161 -3.17 39.05 -52.76
N THR A 162 -2.00 38.45 -52.99
CA THR A 162 -1.04 38.98 -53.96
C THR A 162 -1.55 38.73 -55.38
N ASP A 163 -1.67 39.79 -56.20
CA ASP A 163 -1.98 39.65 -57.63
C ASP A 163 -0.80 38.99 -58.38
N CYS A 164 -1.07 37.81 -58.94
CA CYS A 164 -0.13 36.98 -59.67
C CYS A 164 -0.57 36.68 -61.10
N SER A 165 -1.62 37.35 -61.60
CA SER A 165 -2.13 37.20 -62.98
C SER A 165 -1.05 37.31 -64.06
N ASP A 166 -0.05 38.18 -63.84
CA ASP A 166 1.08 38.42 -64.76
C ASP A 166 2.33 37.55 -64.49
N TRP A 167 2.26 36.58 -63.57
CA TRP A 167 3.43 35.79 -63.16
C TRP A 167 3.55 34.49 -63.96
N SER A 168 4.78 34.08 -64.27
CA SER A 168 5.03 32.74 -64.83
C SER A 168 4.84 31.65 -63.77
N LEU A 169 4.46 30.44 -64.16
CA LEU A 169 4.28 29.28 -63.25
C LEU A 169 5.49 29.07 -62.32
N ASP A 170 6.71 29.11 -62.87
CA ASP A 170 7.97 29.00 -62.10
C ASP A 170 8.13 30.11 -61.05
N ARG A 171 7.59 31.30 -61.32
CA ARG A 171 7.64 32.43 -60.39
C ARG A 171 6.62 32.27 -59.28
N ILE A 172 5.43 31.75 -59.58
CA ILE A 172 4.36 31.48 -58.60
C ILE A 172 4.85 30.41 -57.62
N GLN A 173 5.33 29.27 -58.15
CA GLN A 173 5.82 28.14 -57.35
C GLN A 173 7.00 28.49 -56.43
N ASN A 174 7.86 29.44 -56.84
CA ASN A 174 9.02 29.86 -56.02
C ASN A 174 8.69 30.93 -54.98
N ARG A 175 7.56 31.63 -55.10
CA ARG A 175 7.32 32.90 -54.39
C ARG A 175 6.10 32.86 -53.48
N ILE A 176 5.15 31.96 -53.74
CA ILE A 176 4.04 31.62 -52.84
C ILE A 176 4.51 30.46 -51.97
N GLY A 177 4.64 30.74 -50.67
CA GLY A 177 5.00 29.74 -49.67
C GLY A 177 3.78 28.95 -49.20
N TRP A 178 4.02 27.94 -48.37
CA TRP A 178 2.94 27.25 -47.63
C TRP A 178 2.22 28.24 -46.70
N GLY A 179 0.89 28.21 -46.67
CA GLY A 179 0.04 29.15 -45.95
C GLY A 179 -0.27 30.45 -46.68
N ASP A 180 -0.11 30.50 -48.00
CA ASP A 180 -0.35 31.71 -48.80
C ASP A 180 -1.07 31.36 -50.11
N ALA A 181 -1.77 32.34 -50.68
CA ALA A 181 -2.47 32.21 -51.93
C ALA A 181 -2.27 33.44 -52.81
N CYS A 182 -2.47 33.27 -54.12
CA CYS A 182 -2.43 34.39 -55.05
C CYS A 182 -3.55 34.36 -56.07
N ASP A 183 -3.95 35.57 -56.47
CA ASP A 183 -5.03 35.80 -57.42
C ASP A 183 -4.49 35.77 -58.85
N LEU A 184 -5.04 34.90 -59.69
CA LEU A 184 -4.73 34.79 -61.12
C LEU A 184 -5.79 35.45 -62.01
N GLY A 185 -6.92 35.84 -61.44
CA GLY A 185 -8.07 36.38 -62.14
C GLY A 185 -8.89 35.33 -62.90
N ASP A 186 -9.82 35.83 -63.70
CA ASP A 186 -10.68 35.07 -64.61
C ASP A 186 -10.02 35.04 -66.01
N GLY A 187 -9.10 34.08 -66.20
CA GLY A 187 -8.26 33.99 -67.40
C GLY A 187 -8.99 33.44 -68.63
N ASP A 188 -10.07 32.67 -68.44
CA ASP A 188 -10.84 32.02 -69.48
C ASP A 188 -12.22 32.68 -69.73
N GLY A 189 -12.60 33.65 -68.90
CA GLY A 189 -13.74 34.56 -69.08
C GLY A 189 -15.08 33.94 -68.70
N ASP A 190 -15.07 32.97 -67.81
CA ASP A 190 -16.25 32.21 -67.39
C ASP A 190 -16.99 32.86 -66.19
N GLY A 191 -16.39 33.90 -65.60
CA GLY A 191 -16.90 34.65 -64.46
C GLY A 191 -16.45 34.13 -63.09
N LEU A 192 -15.59 33.11 -63.04
CA LEU A 192 -14.99 32.58 -61.82
C LEU A 192 -13.53 33.04 -61.70
N VAL A 193 -13.07 33.21 -60.46
CA VAL A 193 -11.68 33.61 -60.21
C VAL A 193 -10.86 32.38 -59.90
N THR A 194 -9.73 32.22 -60.59
CA THR A 194 -8.76 31.18 -60.28
C THR A 194 -7.74 31.71 -59.28
N TYR A 195 -7.50 30.95 -58.22
CA TYR A 195 -6.45 31.21 -57.26
C TYR A 195 -5.38 30.13 -57.38
N TYR A 196 -4.11 30.48 -57.20
CA TYR A 196 -3.09 29.49 -56.86
C TYR A 196 -2.95 29.45 -55.34
N VAL A 197 -3.16 28.27 -54.79
CA VAL A 197 -3.38 28.06 -53.37
C VAL A 197 -2.36 27.05 -52.87
N ALA A 198 -1.67 27.37 -51.77
CA ALA A 198 -0.65 26.52 -51.16
C ALA A 198 -0.86 26.50 -49.64
N GLY A 199 -1.54 25.49 -49.11
CA GLY A 199 -1.89 25.38 -47.70
C GLY A 199 -3.29 24.81 -47.49
N LEU A 200 -3.94 25.18 -46.39
CA LEU A 200 -5.28 24.72 -46.02
C LEU A 200 -6.36 25.76 -46.34
N TRP A 201 -7.43 25.33 -47.00
CA TRP A 201 -8.60 26.17 -47.24
C TRP A 201 -9.90 25.36 -47.34
N LYS A 202 -11.03 26.03 -47.20
CA LYS A 202 -12.36 25.42 -47.35
C LYS A 202 -13.17 26.18 -48.39
N GLY A 203 -13.74 25.46 -49.33
CA GLY A 203 -14.46 26.07 -50.44
C GLY A 203 -15.03 25.08 -51.43
N GLU A 204 -15.91 25.60 -52.29
CA GLU A 204 -16.48 24.88 -53.43
C GLU A 204 -15.84 25.39 -54.71
N GLY A 205 -15.29 24.48 -55.53
CA GLY A 205 -14.58 24.86 -56.75
C GLY A 205 -14.05 23.66 -57.52
N GLU A 206 -13.30 23.95 -58.58
CA GLU A 206 -12.51 22.98 -59.34
C GLU A 206 -11.03 23.17 -59.01
N ALA A 207 -10.41 22.14 -58.44
CA ALA A 207 -9.01 22.11 -58.05
C ALA A 207 -8.20 21.33 -59.08
N THR A 208 -7.21 21.98 -59.70
CA THR A 208 -6.25 21.35 -60.62
C THR A 208 -4.85 21.37 -60.03
N VAL A 209 -4.26 20.19 -59.82
CA VAL A 209 -2.99 20.01 -59.13
C VAL A 209 -1.82 20.05 -60.14
N PRO A 210 -0.83 20.95 -59.97
CA PRO A 210 0.35 20.99 -60.83
C PRO A 210 1.17 19.68 -60.74
N ILE A 211 1.96 19.39 -61.77
CA ILE A 211 2.88 18.23 -61.80
C ILE A 211 3.89 18.37 -60.65
N ASP A 212 4.23 17.26 -59.98
CA ASP A 212 5.12 17.15 -58.82
C ASP A 212 4.56 17.70 -57.48
N TYR A 213 3.29 18.08 -57.44
CA TYR A 213 2.58 18.49 -56.22
C TYR A 213 1.49 17.50 -55.83
N TYR A 214 0.96 17.64 -54.62
CA TYR A 214 -0.18 16.86 -54.14
C TYR A 214 -1.31 17.78 -53.67
N LEU A 215 -2.51 17.21 -53.60
CA LEU A 215 -3.67 17.82 -52.98
C LEU A 215 -4.48 16.73 -52.28
N GLU A 216 -4.76 16.92 -51.02
CA GLU A 216 -5.66 16.09 -50.24
C GLU A 216 -6.96 16.85 -50.00
N TRP A 217 -8.08 16.13 -49.94
CA TRP A 217 -9.36 16.73 -49.58
C TRP A 217 -10.22 15.83 -48.71
N GLY A 218 -11.07 16.49 -47.94
CA GLY A 218 -11.88 15.86 -46.91
C GLY A 218 -12.96 16.79 -46.40
N VAL A 219 -13.50 16.44 -45.25
CA VAL A 219 -14.53 17.21 -44.55
C VAL A 219 -14.15 17.29 -43.07
N TRP A 220 -14.14 18.51 -42.52
CA TRP A 220 -14.10 18.70 -41.08
C TRP A 220 -15.46 18.34 -40.48
N THR A 221 -15.43 17.53 -39.43
CA THR A 221 -16.62 17.23 -38.64
C THR A 221 -17.09 18.48 -37.88
N GLU A 222 -18.40 18.57 -37.63
CA GLU A 222 -18.90 19.65 -36.76
C GLU A 222 -18.51 19.34 -35.31
N PRO A 223 -18.00 20.33 -34.56
CA PRO A 223 -17.66 20.12 -33.16
C PRO A 223 -18.91 19.76 -32.36
N THR A 224 -18.79 18.73 -31.53
CA THR A 224 -19.86 18.28 -30.64
C THR A 224 -19.50 18.64 -29.21
N PHE A 225 -20.42 19.25 -28.49
CA PHE A 225 -20.19 19.55 -27.08
C PHE A 225 -20.29 18.27 -26.24
N ILE A 226 -19.20 17.95 -25.56
CA ILE A 226 -19.11 16.92 -24.51
C ILE A 226 -19.06 17.66 -23.18
N GLU A 227 -19.76 17.15 -22.15
CA GLU A 227 -19.73 17.77 -20.83
C GLU A 227 -18.40 17.40 -20.15
N PRO A 228 -17.60 18.37 -19.68
CA PRO A 228 -16.39 18.05 -18.95
C PRO A 228 -16.69 17.29 -17.66
N ASP A 229 -15.95 16.22 -17.43
CA ASP A 229 -16.10 15.38 -16.25
C ASP A 229 -15.49 16.10 -15.03
N PRO A 230 -16.11 15.96 -13.84
CA PRO A 230 -15.54 16.50 -12.62
C PRO A 230 -14.22 15.78 -12.27
N PRO A 231 -13.20 16.48 -11.72
CA PRO A 231 -11.96 15.82 -11.30
C PRO A 231 -12.20 14.72 -10.27
N GLU A 232 -13.24 14.82 -9.44
CA GLU A 232 -13.57 13.78 -8.46
C GLU A 232 -14.05 12.45 -9.09
N MET A 233 -14.21 12.38 -10.41
CA MET A 233 -14.45 11.11 -11.11
C MET A 233 -13.17 10.28 -11.24
N TYR A 234 -12.02 10.96 -11.29
CA TYR A 234 -10.67 10.45 -11.54
C TYR A 234 -9.77 10.53 -10.29
N ILE A 235 -10.37 10.70 -9.11
CA ILE A 235 -9.65 10.70 -7.84
C ILE A 235 -10.56 10.01 -6.84
N ASN A 236 -10.08 8.93 -6.20
CA ASN A 236 -10.91 8.08 -5.36
C ASN A 236 -12.14 7.59 -6.15
N GLU A 237 -11.86 6.94 -7.27
CA GLU A 237 -12.86 6.61 -8.28
C GLU A 237 -13.86 5.60 -7.72
N ASP A 238 -13.35 4.44 -7.28
CA ASP A 238 -14.12 3.42 -6.60
C ASP A 238 -13.22 2.49 -5.75
N GLY A 239 -13.75 1.34 -5.34
CA GLY A 239 -12.98 0.34 -4.62
C GLY A 239 -12.57 -0.79 -5.56
N ILE A 240 -11.36 -1.33 -5.40
CA ILE A 240 -10.83 -2.44 -6.21
C ILE A 240 -11.87 -3.53 -6.44
N ASP A 241 -11.98 -3.96 -7.70
CA ASP A 241 -13.08 -4.78 -8.15
C ASP A 241 -12.75 -6.28 -8.15
N CYS A 242 -13.13 -6.94 -7.05
CA CYS A 242 -12.93 -8.37 -6.88
C CYS A 242 -14.07 -9.20 -7.49
N PHE A 243 -13.72 -10.35 -8.05
CA PHE A 243 -14.68 -11.36 -8.52
C PHE A 243 -14.43 -12.67 -7.77
N ASP A 244 -15.49 -13.28 -7.24
CA ASP A 244 -15.35 -14.54 -6.51
C ASP A 244 -15.07 -15.74 -7.44
N SER A 245 -14.94 -16.93 -6.86
CA SER A 245 -14.71 -18.17 -7.61
C SER A 245 -15.87 -18.55 -8.55
N GLN A 246 -17.03 -17.91 -8.43
CA GLN A 246 -18.22 -18.11 -9.26
C GLN A 246 -18.36 -17.01 -10.33
N GLY A 247 -17.50 -15.99 -10.30
CA GLY A 247 -17.52 -14.84 -11.21
C GLY A 247 -18.51 -13.75 -10.81
N GLU A 248 -18.95 -13.71 -9.55
CA GLU A 248 -19.78 -12.62 -9.03
C GLU A 248 -18.90 -11.50 -8.44
N ARG A 249 -19.23 -10.22 -8.71
CA ARG A 249 -18.53 -9.05 -8.11
C ARG A 249 -18.75 -9.07 -6.60
N VAL A 250 -17.66 -8.94 -5.84
CA VAL A 250 -17.63 -8.98 -4.37
C VAL A 250 -16.67 -7.93 -3.83
N ASP A 251 -16.92 -7.44 -2.62
CA ASP A 251 -16.02 -6.49 -1.96
C ASP A 251 -14.65 -7.14 -1.68
N CYS A 252 -13.56 -6.45 -2.03
CA CYS A 252 -12.22 -6.89 -1.69
C CYS A 252 -11.87 -6.63 -0.21
N PRO A 253 -11.04 -7.48 0.42
CA PRO A 253 -10.62 -8.79 -0.04
C PRO A 253 -11.74 -9.82 0.13
N ALA A 254 -11.94 -10.63 -0.91
CA ALA A 254 -12.88 -11.73 -0.83
C ALA A 254 -12.43 -12.80 0.18
N ALA A 255 -13.41 -13.45 0.82
CA ALA A 255 -13.15 -14.61 1.68
C ALA A 255 -12.52 -15.79 0.90
N ASP A 256 -12.89 -15.90 -0.38
CA ASP A 256 -12.22 -16.78 -1.33
C ASP A 256 -10.87 -16.17 -1.69
N ARG A 257 -9.79 -16.94 -1.59
CA ARG A 257 -8.48 -16.47 -2.03
C ARG A 257 -8.44 -16.50 -3.55
N LEU A 258 -8.58 -15.31 -4.13
CA LEU A 258 -8.90 -15.08 -5.53
C LEU A 258 -7.75 -15.44 -6.47
N SER A 259 -8.10 -15.70 -7.73
CA SER A 259 -7.17 -15.86 -8.84
C SER A 259 -7.90 -15.63 -10.14
N GLY A 260 -7.21 -15.04 -11.11
CA GLY A 260 -7.77 -14.77 -12.42
C GLY A 260 -7.82 -13.27 -12.70
N ARG A 261 -8.81 -12.87 -13.48
CA ARG A 261 -9.00 -11.51 -14.00
C ARG A 261 -9.99 -10.78 -13.10
N HIS A 262 -9.63 -9.58 -12.70
CA HIS A 262 -10.33 -8.68 -11.78
C HIS A 262 -10.23 -7.25 -12.30
N GLY A 263 -10.75 -6.28 -11.56
CA GLY A 263 -10.76 -4.86 -11.94
C GLY A 263 -11.85 -4.51 -12.93
N PHE A 264 -12.27 -3.25 -12.89
CA PHE A 264 -13.29 -2.70 -13.76
C PHE A 264 -13.03 -1.22 -13.99
N ASP A 265 -12.78 -0.88 -15.26
CA ASP A 265 -12.67 0.49 -15.76
C ASP A 265 -14.04 1.21 -15.65
N ASP A 266 -14.28 1.89 -14.53
CA ASP A 266 -15.57 2.51 -14.17
C ASP A 266 -15.75 3.89 -14.83
N ASP A 267 -14.66 4.61 -15.06
CA ASP A 267 -14.57 5.94 -15.65
C ASP A 267 -14.32 5.87 -17.18
N GLY A 268 -13.69 4.80 -17.67
CA GLY A 268 -13.61 4.44 -19.08
C GLY A 268 -12.34 4.89 -19.79
N ASP A 269 -11.30 5.30 -19.07
CA ASP A 269 -10.10 5.88 -19.65
C ASP A 269 -9.09 4.81 -20.16
N CYS A 270 -9.10 3.60 -19.59
CA CYS A 270 -8.32 2.47 -20.11
C CYS A 270 -8.84 1.97 -21.46
N THR A 271 -10.16 2.01 -21.69
CA THR A 271 -10.78 1.45 -22.90
C THR A 271 -10.66 2.31 -24.17
N SER A 272 -9.72 3.28 -24.19
CA SER A 272 -9.50 4.21 -25.30
C SER A 272 -9.42 3.55 -26.69
N THR A 273 -10.04 4.19 -27.67
CA THR A 273 -10.24 3.66 -29.03
C THR A 273 -8.99 3.68 -29.93
N ASP A 274 -7.97 4.49 -29.62
CA ASP A 274 -6.84 4.75 -30.52
C ASP A 274 -5.47 4.31 -29.97
N TYR A 275 -5.36 4.16 -28.66
CA TYR A 275 -4.20 3.54 -28.03
C TYR A 275 -4.39 2.03 -28.05
N LEU A 276 -3.31 1.32 -28.40
CA LEU A 276 -3.25 -0.14 -28.42
C LEU A 276 -3.93 -0.71 -27.17
N LEU A 277 -4.87 -1.65 -27.34
CA LEU A 277 -5.43 -2.47 -26.27
C LEU A 277 -4.41 -2.63 -25.14
N ASP A 278 -4.61 -1.91 -24.04
CA ASP A 278 -3.59 -1.86 -23.01
C ASP A 278 -3.58 -3.18 -22.26
N ASP A 279 -2.48 -3.91 -22.43
CA ASP A 279 -2.23 -5.25 -21.90
C ASP A 279 -0.80 -5.21 -21.33
N ALA A 280 -0.55 -4.23 -20.46
CA ALA A 280 0.72 -4.03 -19.79
C ALA A 280 1.09 -5.28 -18.96
N ASN A 281 0.09 -6.02 -18.47
CA ASN A 281 0.28 -7.26 -17.74
C ASN A 281 0.53 -8.49 -18.65
N GLY A 282 0.28 -8.37 -19.96
CA GLY A 282 0.62 -9.34 -21.01
C GLY A 282 -0.19 -10.65 -20.98
N ASN A 283 -1.40 -10.60 -20.45
CA ASN A 283 -2.29 -11.75 -20.31
C ASN A 283 -3.19 -11.98 -21.56
N GLY A 284 -3.20 -11.04 -22.51
CA GLY A 284 -3.99 -11.07 -23.74
C GLY A 284 -5.43 -10.55 -23.62
N TYR A 285 -5.74 -9.85 -22.54
CA TYR A 285 -6.97 -9.11 -22.29
C TYR A 285 -6.57 -7.70 -21.88
N ALA A 286 -7.34 -6.72 -22.35
CA ALA A 286 -7.10 -5.33 -21.99
C ALA A 286 -7.94 -4.91 -20.79
N CYS A 287 -7.45 -3.90 -20.08
CA CYS A 287 -8.12 -3.27 -18.96
C CYS A 287 -8.54 -4.28 -17.89
N ASP A 288 -7.58 -5.07 -17.41
CA ASP A 288 -7.82 -5.92 -16.25
C ASP A 288 -6.69 -5.95 -15.23
N VAL A 289 -7.06 -6.41 -14.04
CA VAL A 289 -6.17 -6.69 -12.94
C VAL A 289 -6.03 -8.20 -12.76
N VAL A 290 -4.83 -8.73 -13.00
CA VAL A 290 -4.53 -10.14 -12.85
C VAL A 290 -4.06 -10.47 -11.44
N TRP A 291 -4.82 -11.32 -10.77
CA TRP A 291 -4.47 -11.87 -9.47
C TRP A 291 -3.89 -13.26 -9.67
N GLN A 292 -2.61 -13.42 -9.34
CA GLN A 292 -1.93 -14.71 -9.38
C GLN A 292 -1.93 -15.32 -7.99
N SER A 293 -2.44 -16.55 -7.88
CA SER A 293 -2.49 -17.27 -6.62
C SER A 293 -1.79 -18.62 -6.69
N THR A 294 -1.06 -18.96 -5.62
CA THR A 294 -0.40 -20.25 -5.46
C THR A 294 -0.96 -20.97 -4.23
N ASN A 295 -1.51 -22.17 -4.42
CA ASN A 295 -2.20 -22.94 -3.37
C ASN A 295 -3.36 -22.17 -2.71
N GLY A 296 -4.06 -21.34 -3.49
CA GLY A 296 -5.09 -20.43 -2.98
C GLY A 296 -4.48 -19.50 -1.95
N VAL A 297 -3.46 -18.73 -2.32
CA VAL A 297 -2.88 -17.58 -1.61
C VAL A 297 -2.48 -16.62 -2.72
N VAL A 298 -2.97 -15.38 -2.68
CA VAL A 298 -2.56 -14.35 -3.64
C VAL A 298 -1.06 -14.08 -3.44
N THR A 299 -0.28 -14.19 -4.51
CA THR A 299 1.19 -14.06 -4.49
C THR A 299 1.70 -12.88 -5.28
N SER A 300 0.91 -12.38 -6.22
CA SER A 300 1.17 -11.16 -6.95
C SER A 300 -0.12 -10.69 -7.59
N ILE A 301 -0.28 -9.37 -7.63
CA ILE A 301 -1.33 -8.69 -8.39
C ILE A 301 -0.59 -7.82 -9.40
N SER A 302 -1.06 -7.83 -10.64
CA SER A 302 -0.54 -7.01 -11.75
C SER A 302 -1.72 -6.42 -12.50
N ALA A 303 -1.83 -5.10 -12.52
CA ALA A 303 -2.81 -4.36 -13.28
C ALA A 303 -2.26 -4.01 -14.68
N ASP A 304 -3.17 -3.82 -15.63
CA ASP A 304 -2.91 -2.97 -16.80
C ASP A 304 -2.81 -1.49 -16.38
N GLU A 305 -2.46 -0.58 -17.29
CA GLU A 305 -2.51 0.85 -17.01
C GLU A 305 -3.98 1.32 -17.03
N TYR A 306 -4.33 2.22 -16.12
CA TYR A 306 -5.64 2.89 -16.07
C TYR A 306 -6.83 1.96 -15.68
N VAL A 307 -6.56 0.88 -14.93
CA VAL A 307 -7.60 0.14 -14.18
C VAL A 307 -7.35 0.07 -12.66
N ASP A 308 -8.34 0.53 -11.89
CA ASP A 308 -8.39 0.53 -10.41
C ASP A 308 -7.20 1.33 -9.77
N GLU A 309 -6.76 2.44 -10.39
CA GLU A 309 -5.55 3.23 -10.03
C GLU A 309 -5.64 3.92 -8.68
N ASP A 310 -6.84 4.45 -8.39
CA ASP A 310 -7.11 5.33 -7.26
C ASP A 310 -8.21 4.75 -6.36
N PRO A 311 -7.87 3.71 -5.57
CA PRO A 311 -8.83 3.04 -4.70
C PRO A 311 -9.25 3.92 -3.53
N ASP A 312 -10.51 3.80 -3.08
CA ASP A 312 -11.03 4.62 -1.96
C ASP A 312 -10.14 4.59 -0.71
N GLU A 313 -9.43 5.70 -0.48
CA GLU A 313 -8.47 5.80 0.62
C GLU A 313 -9.14 5.67 1.98
N GLN A 314 -10.37 6.15 2.12
CA GLN A 314 -11.07 6.15 3.39
C GLN A 314 -11.39 4.73 3.85
N GLU A 315 -11.71 3.83 2.92
CA GLU A 315 -11.92 2.41 3.17
C GLU A 315 -10.59 1.65 3.29
N TYR A 316 -9.71 1.80 2.29
CA TYR A 316 -8.47 1.03 2.18
C TYR A 316 -7.38 1.47 3.15
N ILE A 317 -7.01 2.76 3.16
CA ILE A 317 -5.99 3.30 4.08
C ILE A 317 -6.51 3.23 5.52
N GLY A 318 -7.81 3.45 5.72
CA GLY A 318 -8.46 3.25 7.01
C GLY A 318 -8.22 1.86 7.59
N GLU A 319 -8.57 0.80 6.85
CA GLU A 319 -8.42 -0.58 7.30
C GLU A 319 -6.94 -0.98 7.48
N LEU A 320 -6.09 -0.63 6.51
CA LEU A 320 -4.66 -0.95 6.56
C LEU A 320 -3.97 -0.25 7.73
N SER A 321 -4.23 1.05 7.94
CA SER A 321 -3.65 1.81 9.06
C SER A 321 -4.06 1.25 10.42
N HIS A 322 -5.30 0.78 10.57
CA HIS A 322 -5.77 0.11 11.78
C HIS A 322 -5.00 -1.20 12.07
N ARG A 323 -4.84 -2.05 11.05
CA ARG A 323 -4.07 -3.30 11.17
C ARG A 323 -2.61 -3.02 11.48
N THR A 324 -2.01 -2.08 10.75
CA THR A 324 -0.64 -1.62 10.96
C THR A 324 -0.45 -1.13 12.38
N PHE A 325 -1.38 -0.34 12.93
CA PHE A 325 -1.32 0.11 14.32
C PHE A 325 -1.28 -1.08 15.30
N ILE A 326 -2.20 -2.04 15.19
CA ILE A 326 -2.27 -3.18 16.11
C ILE A 326 -0.97 -4.00 16.05
N ILE A 327 -0.49 -4.30 14.84
CA ILE A 327 0.72 -5.11 14.63
C ILE A 327 1.96 -4.36 15.11
N ALA A 328 2.11 -3.08 14.76
CA ALA A 328 3.24 -2.25 15.15
C ALA A 328 3.30 -2.09 16.67
N VAL A 329 2.18 -1.79 17.34
CA VAL A 329 2.12 -1.70 18.81
C VAL A 329 2.42 -3.05 19.46
N GLY A 330 1.87 -4.15 18.92
CA GLY A 330 2.15 -5.49 19.40
C GLY A 330 3.63 -5.88 19.33
N LYS A 331 4.28 -5.59 18.20
CA LYS A 331 5.69 -5.92 17.96
C LYS A 331 6.63 -4.99 18.72
N MET A 332 6.48 -3.68 18.55
CA MET A 332 7.42 -2.68 19.08
C MET A 332 7.18 -2.43 20.56
N ALA A 333 5.94 -2.10 20.95
CA ALA A 333 5.68 -1.67 22.31
C ALA A 333 5.55 -2.86 23.27
N PHE A 334 4.82 -3.91 22.87
CA PHE A 334 4.61 -5.07 23.74
C PHE A 334 5.81 -6.01 23.76
N VAL A 335 6.22 -6.57 22.61
CA VAL A 335 7.30 -7.56 22.58
C VAL A 335 8.67 -6.94 22.83
N ILE A 336 9.05 -5.89 22.08
CA ILE A 336 10.40 -5.32 22.18
C ILE A 336 10.54 -4.45 23.43
N LEU A 337 9.70 -3.43 23.62
CA LEU A 337 9.86 -2.52 24.77
C LEU A 337 9.43 -3.19 26.09
N LEU A 338 8.14 -3.49 26.28
CA LEU A 338 7.67 -4.05 27.55
C LEU A 338 8.28 -5.43 27.83
N GLY A 339 8.39 -6.27 26.81
CA GLY A 339 8.99 -7.60 26.92
C GLY A 339 10.44 -7.58 27.38
N LEU A 340 11.24 -6.57 27.02
CA LEU A 340 12.65 -6.46 27.41
C LEU A 340 12.85 -5.67 28.72
N PHE A 341 12.16 -4.53 28.87
CA PHE A 341 12.35 -3.64 30.01
C PHE A 341 11.75 -4.20 31.31
N ILE A 342 10.59 -4.86 31.28
CA ILE A 342 9.95 -5.40 32.49
C ILE A 342 10.85 -6.46 33.17
N PRO A 343 11.36 -7.48 32.47
CA PRO A 343 12.25 -8.46 33.09
C PRO A 343 13.58 -7.85 33.56
N LEU A 344 14.11 -6.84 32.85
CA LEU A 344 15.38 -6.20 33.23
C LEU A 344 15.31 -5.60 34.65
N PHE A 345 14.19 -4.96 35.00
CA PHE A 345 14.00 -4.33 36.32
C PHE A 345 13.42 -5.26 37.39
N LEU A 346 12.59 -6.23 36.99
CA LEU A 346 11.85 -7.09 37.94
C LEU A 346 12.50 -8.45 38.14
N ALA A 347 13.04 -9.07 37.10
CA ALA A 347 13.53 -10.45 37.15
C ALA A 347 14.99 -10.55 37.61
N LEU A 348 15.81 -9.55 37.31
CA LEU A 348 17.25 -9.52 37.61
C LEU A 348 17.56 -9.67 39.12
N GLY A 349 16.74 -9.07 39.98
CA GLY A 349 16.92 -9.08 41.44
C GLY A 349 16.26 -10.25 42.17
N LEU A 350 15.52 -11.12 41.47
CA LEU A 350 14.63 -12.12 42.11
C LEU A 350 15.36 -13.06 43.07
N VAL A 351 16.56 -13.51 42.71
CA VAL A 351 17.38 -14.39 43.55
C VAL A 351 18.70 -13.72 43.94
N ARG A 352 19.18 -12.79 43.13
CA ARG A 352 20.44 -12.09 43.36
C ARG A 352 20.44 -11.32 44.67
N ASP A 353 19.40 -10.52 44.94
CA ASP A 353 19.36 -9.64 46.11
C ASP A 353 19.43 -10.46 47.42
N GLU A 354 18.78 -11.62 47.45
CA GLU A 354 18.80 -12.54 48.60
C GLU A 354 20.11 -13.31 48.73
N THR A 355 20.79 -13.54 47.59
CA THR A 355 22.13 -14.15 47.56
C THR A 355 23.19 -13.16 48.04
N GLU A 356 23.12 -11.89 47.64
CA GLU A 356 24.06 -10.83 48.07
C GLU A 356 23.87 -10.47 49.55
N ASN A 357 22.63 -10.42 50.04
CA ASN A 357 22.32 -10.12 51.44
C ASN A 357 22.55 -11.30 52.39
N GLY A 358 22.90 -12.48 51.87
CA GLY A 358 23.11 -13.70 52.67
C GLY A 358 21.85 -14.22 53.36
N THR A 359 20.66 -13.70 53.05
CA THR A 359 19.39 -14.09 53.67
C THR A 359 18.77 -15.37 53.08
N LEU A 360 19.43 -15.94 52.06
CA LEU A 360 19.00 -17.15 51.36
C LEU A 360 18.77 -18.35 52.30
N HIS A 361 19.57 -18.48 53.36
CA HIS A 361 19.44 -19.58 54.34
C HIS A 361 18.13 -19.53 55.14
N LEU A 362 17.56 -18.35 55.35
CA LEU A 362 16.28 -18.19 56.05
C LEU A 362 15.12 -18.77 55.23
N LEU A 363 15.23 -18.69 53.91
CA LEU A 363 14.23 -19.18 52.96
C LEU A 363 14.42 -20.67 52.62
N LEU A 364 15.65 -21.19 52.71
CA LEU A 364 16.01 -22.59 52.42
C LEU A 364 16.12 -23.48 53.68
N SER A 365 15.59 -23.04 54.82
CA SER A 365 15.64 -23.78 56.10
C SER A 365 14.97 -25.17 56.06
N LYS A 366 14.15 -25.46 55.03
CA LYS A 366 13.69 -26.82 54.67
C LYS A 366 14.28 -27.23 53.33
N PRO A 367 14.58 -28.53 53.12
CA PRO A 367 15.09 -29.00 51.84
C PRO A 367 14.05 -28.73 50.74
N ILE A 368 14.43 -27.86 49.80
CA ILE A 368 13.73 -27.56 48.54
C ILE A 368 14.78 -27.70 47.44
N HIS A 369 14.41 -28.31 46.32
CA HIS A 369 15.35 -28.48 45.23
C HIS A 369 15.63 -27.12 44.56
N ARG A 370 16.90 -26.83 44.29
CA ARG A 370 17.39 -25.53 43.80
C ARG A 370 16.67 -25.02 42.53
N ALA A 371 16.31 -25.94 41.62
CA ALA A 371 15.56 -25.58 40.42
C ALA A 371 14.11 -25.21 40.72
N GLU A 372 13.47 -25.89 41.68
CA GLU A 372 12.08 -25.61 42.07
C GLU A 372 11.98 -24.21 42.67
N PHE A 373 12.97 -23.81 43.48
CA PHE A 373 13.03 -22.45 44.03
C PHE A 373 13.09 -21.38 42.94
N ILE A 374 13.96 -21.53 41.93
CA ILE A 374 14.08 -20.59 40.80
C ILE A 374 12.77 -20.52 40.01
N VAL A 375 12.14 -21.67 39.74
CA VAL A 375 10.86 -21.75 39.03
C VAL A 375 9.76 -21.03 39.82
N TYR A 376 9.63 -21.27 41.13
CA TYR A 376 8.60 -20.59 41.93
C TYR A 376 8.80 -19.07 42.01
N ARG A 377 10.05 -18.61 42.04
CA ARG A 377 10.39 -17.19 41.94
C ARG A 377 9.97 -16.59 40.60
N LEU A 378 10.29 -17.26 39.50
CA LEU A 378 9.89 -16.84 38.16
C LEU A 378 8.36 -16.85 37.99
N MET A 379 7.66 -17.84 38.55
CA MET A 379 6.20 -17.90 38.53
C MET A 379 5.57 -16.73 39.32
N GLY A 380 6.12 -16.35 40.47
CA GLY A 380 5.67 -15.18 41.22
C GLY A 380 5.89 -13.86 40.48
N TYR A 381 7.00 -13.75 39.74
CA TYR A 381 7.24 -12.64 38.82
C TYR A 381 6.21 -12.61 37.68
N LEU A 382 6.03 -13.73 36.97
CA LEU A 382 5.08 -13.85 35.86
C LEU A 382 3.63 -13.64 36.29
N ALA A 383 3.28 -13.99 37.53
CA ALA A 383 1.95 -13.73 38.06
C ALA A 383 1.63 -12.22 38.14
N ILE A 384 2.62 -11.35 38.31
CA ILE A 384 2.44 -9.89 38.25
C ILE A 384 2.64 -9.38 36.82
N SER A 385 3.77 -9.66 36.21
CA SER A 385 4.13 -9.07 34.91
C SER A 385 3.29 -9.62 33.76
N GLY A 386 3.02 -10.93 33.76
CA GLY A 386 2.18 -11.57 32.74
C GLY A 386 0.71 -11.14 32.84
N THR A 387 0.15 -11.09 34.06
CA THR A 387 -1.24 -10.61 34.24
C THR A 387 -1.36 -9.13 33.87
N TYR A 388 -0.37 -8.31 34.23
CA TYR A 388 -0.31 -6.91 33.80
C TYR A 388 -0.33 -6.79 32.28
N VAL A 389 0.57 -7.49 31.57
CA VAL A 389 0.67 -7.37 30.11
C VAL A 389 -0.59 -7.88 29.41
N ILE A 390 -1.14 -9.02 29.83
CA ILE A 390 -2.39 -9.55 29.24
C ILE A 390 -3.54 -8.57 29.47
N THR A 391 -3.67 -8.03 30.69
CA THR A 391 -4.74 -7.07 31.01
C THR A 391 -4.57 -5.79 30.20
N LEU A 392 -3.35 -5.27 30.08
CA LEU A 392 -3.06 -4.07 29.30
C LEU A 392 -3.35 -4.30 27.81
N SER A 393 -2.91 -5.43 27.26
CA SER A 393 -3.14 -5.83 25.87
C SER A 393 -4.63 -5.90 25.55
N LEU A 394 -5.41 -6.55 26.42
CA LEU A 394 -6.86 -6.63 26.25
C LEU A 394 -7.56 -5.28 26.44
N LEU A 395 -7.06 -4.41 27.33
CA LEU A 395 -7.62 -3.08 27.52
C LEU A 395 -7.41 -2.22 26.27
N VAL A 396 -6.19 -2.19 25.74
CA VAL A 396 -5.86 -1.51 24.47
C VAL A 396 -6.65 -2.13 23.32
N GLY A 397 -6.80 -3.45 23.31
CA GLY A 397 -7.62 -4.17 22.34
C GLY A 397 -9.07 -3.76 22.36
N VAL A 398 -9.70 -3.69 23.54
CA VAL A 398 -11.08 -3.22 23.66
C VAL A 398 -11.23 -1.79 23.14
N ILE A 399 -10.29 -0.88 23.45
CA ILE A 399 -10.35 0.51 22.97
C ILE A 399 -10.19 0.57 21.45
N SER A 400 -9.19 -0.09 20.89
CA SER A 400 -8.96 -0.10 19.44
C SER A 400 -10.10 -0.75 18.67
N SER A 401 -10.73 -1.83 19.18
CA SER A 401 -11.89 -2.46 18.53
C SER A 401 -13.16 -1.62 18.55
N PHE A 402 -13.28 -0.59 19.40
CA PHE A 402 -14.36 0.41 19.34
C PHE A 402 -14.09 1.55 18.36
N LEU A 403 -12.80 1.78 18.04
CA LEU A 403 -12.36 2.88 17.20
C LEU A 403 -11.96 2.42 15.79
N GLY A 404 -11.82 1.12 15.58
CA GLY A 404 -11.45 0.55 14.28
C GLY A 404 -12.47 0.93 13.21
N PRO A 405 -12.03 1.09 11.95
CA PRO A 405 -12.90 1.43 10.82
C PRO A 405 -13.91 0.31 10.54
N GLY A 406 -15.01 0.66 9.89
CA GLY A 406 -16.05 -0.27 9.43
C GLY A 406 -17.43 -0.05 10.05
N GLU A 407 -18.42 -0.71 9.46
CA GLU A 407 -19.85 -0.57 9.80
C GLU A 407 -20.23 -1.14 11.18
N GLN A 408 -19.34 -1.94 11.78
CA GLN A 408 -19.59 -2.60 13.06
C GLN A 408 -19.17 -1.72 14.24
N PHE A 409 -20.08 -1.51 15.19
CA PHE A 409 -19.77 -0.75 16.42
C PHE A 409 -18.66 -1.38 17.28
N PHE A 410 -18.39 -2.68 17.16
CA PHE A 410 -17.33 -3.36 17.91
C PHE A 410 -16.73 -4.53 17.13
N ARG A 411 -15.44 -4.43 16.79
CA ARG A 411 -14.71 -5.43 16.01
C ARG A 411 -14.18 -6.57 16.88
N LEU A 412 -14.91 -7.69 16.89
CA LEU A 412 -14.52 -8.88 17.65
C LEU A 412 -13.31 -9.61 17.05
N SER A 413 -12.99 -9.36 15.78
CA SER A 413 -11.86 -9.95 15.05
C SER A 413 -10.50 -9.59 15.65
N ASP A 414 -10.39 -8.45 16.32
CA ASP A 414 -9.09 -7.93 16.76
C ASP A 414 -8.71 -8.46 18.15
N LEU A 415 -9.71 -8.85 18.95
CA LEU A 415 -9.48 -9.37 20.30
C LEU A 415 -8.61 -10.63 20.34
N PRO A 416 -8.77 -11.62 19.43
CA PRO A 416 -7.81 -12.72 19.30
C PRO A 416 -6.37 -12.27 19.05
N VAL A 417 -6.16 -11.25 18.21
CA VAL A 417 -4.82 -10.70 17.92
C VAL A 417 -4.23 -10.08 19.18
N TRP A 418 -4.99 -9.22 19.88
CA TRP A 418 -4.56 -8.61 21.14
C TRP A 418 -4.32 -9.62 22.26
N LEU A 419 -5.13 -10.66 22.37
CA LEU A 419 -4.89 -11.76 23.30
C LEU A 419 -3.58 -12.48 22.93
N GLY A 420 -3.38 -12.75 21.65
CA GLY A 420 -2.19 -13.39 21.14
C GLY A 420 -0.92 -12.57 21.38
N ILE A 421 -0.94 -11.25 21.16
CA ILE A 421 0.14 -10.31 21.52
C ILE A 421 0.44 -10.41 23.02
N GLY A 422 -0.59 -10.41 23.87
CA GLY A 422 -0.44 -10.55 25.31
C GLY A 422 0.22 -11.87 25.72
N VAL A 423 -0.17 -12.99 25.10
CA VAL A 423 0.40 -14.32 25.34
C VAL A 423 1.84 -14.42 24.82
N ALA A 424 2.12 -13.93 23.61
CA ALA A 424 3.46 -13.88 23.03
C ALA A 424 4.41 -13.08 23.95
N THR A 425 3.97 -11.91 24.40
CA THR A 425 4.73 -11.08 25.33
C THR A 425 4.91 -11.77 26.68
N MET A 426 3.92 -12.50 27.19
CA MET A 426 4.08 -13.29 28.42
C MET A 426 5.16 -14.38 28.28
N LEU A 427 5.25 -15.05 27.13
CA LEU A 427 6.32 -16.02 26.84
C LEU A 427 7.69 -15.35 26.75
N VAL A 428 7.76 -14.16 26.15
CA VAL A 428 8.97 -13.32 26.12
C VAL A 428 9.39 -12.91 27.53
N LEU A 429 8.45 -12.47 28.37
CA LEU A 429 8.70 -12.15 29.77
C LEU A 429 9.24 -13.36 30.54
N ALA A 430 8.78 -14.58 30.22
CA ALA A 430 9.28 -15.81 30.81
C ALA A 430 10.72 -16.11 30.35
N ALA A 431 10.99 -16.00 29.05
CA ALA A 431 12.31 -16.25 28.48
C ALA A 431 13.36 -15.25 28.97
N TYR A 432 13.10 -13.94 28.81
CA TYR A 432 13.98 -12.88 29.31
C TYR A 432 14.04 -12.85 30.84
N GLY A 433 12.92 -13.11 31.53
CA GLY A 433 12.91 -13.22 32.98
C GLY A 433 13.83 -14.33 33.49
N ALA A 434 13.78 -15.51 32.87
CA ALA A 434 14.68 -16.61 33.18
C ALA A 434 16.13 -16.28 32.84
N MET A 435 16.39 -15.65 31.69
CA MET A 435 17.72 -15.26 31.25
C MET A 435 18.37 -14.23 32.19
N PHE A 436 17.70 -13.12 32.49
CA PHE A 436 18.25 -12.06 33.35
C PHE A 436 18.39 -12.51 34.80
N ASN A 437 17.45 -13.31 35.32
CA ASN A 437 17.61 -13.93 36.63
C ASN A 437 18.85 -14.84 36.67
N THR A 438 19.07 -15.63 35.61
CA THR A 438 20.25 -16.52 35.49
C THR A 438 21.55 -15.72 35.40
N MET A 439 21.58 -14.63 34.65
CA MET A 439 22.75 -13.73 34.59
C MET A 439 23.04 -13.06 35.94
N GLY A 440 22.01 -12.63 36.66
CA GLY A 440 22.14 -12.12 38.04
C GLY A 440 22.71 -13.16 39.01
N LEU A 441 22.41 -14.44 38.80
CA LEU A 441 22.98 -15.57 39.56
C LEU A 441 24.42 -15.88 39.18
N ILE A 442 24.78 -15.82 37.91
CA ILE A 442 26.15 -16.06 37.42
C ILE A 442 27.11 -15.05 38.04
N SER A 443 26.78 -13.77 37.93
CA SER A 443 27.60 -12.67 38.44
C SER A 443 26.75 -11.66 39.21
N PRO A 444 26.75 -11.69 40.55
CA PRO A 444 26.07 -10.69 41.36
C PRO A 444 26.59 -9.30 41.04
N LYS A 445 27.91 -9.07 41.12
CA LYS A 445 28.46 -7.73 40.88
C LYS A 445 28.33 -7.23 39.44
N TYR A 446 28.53 -8.10 38.44
CA TYR A 446 28.61 -7.68 37.03
C TYR A 446 27.45 -8.14 36.13
N GLY A 447 26.50 -8.91 36.66
CA GLY A 447 25.41 -9.49 35.89
C GLY A 447 24.50 -8.44 35.25
N VAL A 448 24.37 -7.25 35.85
CA VAL A 448 23.62 -6.13 35.26
C VAL A 448 24.21 -5.70 33.93
N TYR A 449 25.54 -5.55 33.85
CA TYR A 449 26.21 -5.11 32.62
C TYR A 449 26.02 -6.14 31.49
N GLY A 450 26.07 -7.43 31.82
CA GLY A 450 25.73 -8.49 30.88
C GLY A 450 24.29 -8.36 30.37
N CYS A 451 23.33 -8.12 31.26
CA CYS A 451 21.92 -7.94 30.86
C CYS A 451 21.71 -6.71 29.98
N ILE A 452 22.46 -5.62 30.20
CA ILE A 452 22.39 -4.43 29.33
C ILE A 452 22.92 -4.74 27.93
N ILE A 453 24.07 -5.41 27.81
CA ILE A 453 24.64 -5.80 26.50
C ILE A 453 23.67 -6.71 25.75
N PHE A 454 23.12 -7.72 26.43
CA PHE A 454 22.09 -8.58 25.83
C PHE A 454 20.82 -7.80 25.48
N GLY A 455 20.39 -6.85 26.31
CA GLY A 455 19.26 -5.99 26.00
C GLY A 455 19.46 -5.18 24.72
N ILE A 456 20.65 -4.61 24.51
CA ILE A 456 20.98 -3.89 23.27
C ILE A 456 20.98 -4.85 22.08
N TRP A 457 21.57 -6.04 22.23
CA TRP A 457 21.56 -7.07 21.19
C TRP A 457 20.13 -7.45 20.78
N GLU A 458 19.27 -7.76 21.75
CA GLU A 458 17.89 -8.18 21.51
C GLU A 458 17.02 -7.06 20.94
N PHE A 459 17.30 -5.80 21.28
CA PHE A 459 16.64 -4.64 20.66
C PHE A 459 17.01 -4.53 19.18
N ILE A 460 18.30 -4.58 18.85
CA ILE A 460 18.80 -4.47 17.47
C ILE A 460 18.28 -5.64 16.62
N MET A 461 18.37 -6.87 17.12
CA MET A 461 17.89 -8.06 16.39
C MET A 461 16.36 -8.09 16.26
N GLY A 462 15.64 -7.57 17.26
CA GLY A 462 14.20 -7.36 17.18
C GLY A 462 13.83 -6.40 16.04
N SER A 463 14.48 -5.23 15.96
CA SER A 463 14.26 -4.27 14.86
C SER A 463 14.59 -4.88 13.49
N PHE A 464 15.70 -5.61 13.36
CA PHE A 464 16.05 -6.27 12.10
C PHE A 464 15.04 -7.35 11.70
N SER A 465 14.42 -8.04 12.66
CA SER A 465 13.41 -9.07 12.37
C SER A 465 12.11 -8.49 11.80
N ILE A 466 11.84 -7.21 12.04
CA ILE A 466 10.67 -6.51 11.47
C ILE A 466 10.92 -6.24 9.98
N VAL A 467 12.07 -5.66 9.66
CA VAL A 467 12.42 -5.29 8.27
C VAL A 467 12.75 -6.53 7.43
N SER A 468 13.46 -7.50 8.01
CA SER A 468 13.91 -8.70 7.30
C SER A 468 13.91 -9.95 8.20
N PRO A 469 12.78 -10.67 8.30
CA PRO A 469 12.63 -11.88 9.10
C PRO A 469 13.39 -13.07 8.51
N ASN A 470 13.76 -13.02 7.22
CA ASN A 470 14.53 -14.08 6.56
C ASN A 470 16.00 -14.15 7.03
N TRP A 471 16.48 -13.16 7.78
CA TRP A 471 17.88 -13.13 8.17
C TRP A 471 18.20 -14.12 9.29
N SER A 472 19.00 -15.15 8.97
CA SER A 472 19.35 -16.23 9.93
C SER A 472 20.05 -15.76 11.21
N VAL A 473 20.66 -14.57 11.21
CA VAL A 473 21.28 -14.02 12.43
C VAL A 473 20.20 -13.54 13.40
N ALA A 474 19.13 -12.94 12.89
CA ALA A 474 18.02 -12.47 13.69
C ALA A 474 17.30 -13.64 14.38
N SER A 475 17.23 -14.82 13.77
CA SER A 475 16.60 -16.02 14.35
C SER A 475 17.28 -16.56 15.62
N VAL A 476 18.46 -16.04 16.00
CA VAL A 476 19.11 -16.36 17.29
C VAL A 476 18.47 -15.58 18.46
N SER A 477 17.84 -14.44 18.17
CA SER A 477 17.20 -13.57 19.16
C SER A 477 15.90 -14.16 19.70
N ILE A 478 15.61 -13.89 20.98
CA ILE A 478 14.32 -14.24 21.61
C ILE A 478 13.19 -13.40 21.00
N SER A 479 13.45 -12.12 20.72
CA SER A 479 12.50 -11.20 20.08
C SER A 479 12.02 -11.75 18.73
N HIS A 480 12.91 -12.30 17.90
CA HIS A 480 12.56 -12.83 16.58
C HIS A 480 11.43 -13.86 16.64
N TRP A 481 11.55 -14.86 17.52
CA TRP A 481 10.53 -15.91 17.66
C TRP A 481 9.19 -15.39 18.15
N ALA A 482 9.20 -14.35 18.98
CA ALA A 482 7.99 -13.69 19.45
C ALA A 482 7.34 -12.80 18.37
N LEU A 483 8.13 -12.14 17.53
CA LEU A 483 7.62 -11.38 16.39
C LEU A 483 6.98 -12.33 15.37
N GLN A 484 7.64 -13.44 15.01
CA GLN A 484 7.04 -14.47 14.17
C GLN A 484 5.77 -15.07 14.79
N MET A 485 5.72 -15.19 16.12
CA MET A 485 4.52 -15.65 16.82
C MET A 485 3.35 -14.70 16.59
N ILE A 486 3.58 -13.38 16.66
CA ILE A 486 2.57 -12.36 16.36
C ILE A 486 2.13 -12.48 14.89
N ASP A 487 3.06 -12.58 13.94
CA ASP A 487 2.73 -12.71 12.51
C ASP A 487 1.87 -13.95 12.23
N ALA A 488 2.16 -15.06 12.89
CA ALA A 488 1.37 -16.28 12.81
C ALA A 488 -0.04 -16.09 13.41
N ILE A 489 -0.16 -15.41 14.56
CA ILE A 489 -1.44 -15.08 15.19
C ILE A 489 -2.30 -14.19 14.30
N VAL A 490 -1.69 -13.16 13.71
CA VAL A 490 -2.33 -12.25 12.77
C VAL A 490 -2.95 -13.06 11.64
N LEU A 491 -2.19 -13.94 10.97
CA LEU A 491 -2.72 -14.77 9.88
C LEU A 491 -3.83 -15.76 10.30
N MET A 492 -3.87 -16.18 11.56
CA MET A 492 -4.93 -17.07 12.04
C MET A 492 -6.20 -16.29 12.42
N ALA A 493 -6.07 -15.03 12.81
CA ALA A 493 -7.20 -14.17 13.17
C ALA A 493 -7.75 -13.39 11.97
N TRP A 494 -6.85 -12.90 11.12
CA TRP A 494 -7.08 -12.14 9.89
C TRP A 494 -6.42 -12.89 8.71
N PRO A 495 -7.06 -13.94 8.18
CA PRO A 495 -6.49 -14.75 7.10
C PRO A 495 -6.34 -14.00 5.78
N ASP A 496 -7.07 -12.90 5.64
CA ASP A 496 -7.11 -11.95 4.54
C ASP A 496 -5.95 -10.94 4.57
N THR A 497 -5.17 -10.85 5.67
CA THR A 497 -3.99 -9.95 5.75
C THR A 497 -2.97 -10.20 4.63
N ILE A 498 -2.89 -11.42 4.09
CA ILE A 498 -2.04 -11.70 2.92
C ILE A 498 -2.53 -10.96 1.70
N GLN A 499 -3.85 -10.95 1.44
CA GLN A 499 -4.41 -10.26 0.28
C GLN A 499 -4.19 -8.75 0.43
N TRP A 500 -4.52 -8.19 1.59
CA TRP A 500 -4.24 -6.78 1.90
C TRP A 500 -2.77 -6.39 1.69
N ALA A 501 -1.82 -7.24 2.06
CA ALA A 501 -0.40 -6.95 1.88
C ALA A 501 0.06 -7.02 0.41
N GLU A 502 -0.59 -7.84 -0.42
CA GLU A 502 -0.31 -7.85 -1.87
C GLU A 502 -1.01 -6.69 -2.58
N MET A 503 -2.21 -6.29 -2.14
CA MET A 503 -2.92 -5.11 -2.65
C MET A 503 -2.16 -3.82 -2.32
N ASP A 504 -1.72 -3.65 -1.06
CA ASP A 504 -0.84 -2.56 -0.60
C ASP A 504 0.39 -2.38 -1.51
N ARG A 505 0.93 -3.51 -1.99
CA ARG A 505 2.10 -3.51 -2.86
C ARG A 505 1.77 -3.24 -4.33
N ALA A 506 0.62 -3.70 -4.81
CA ALA A 506 0.25 -3.63 -6.23
C ALA A 506 -0.24 -2.24 -6.62
N PHE A 507 -1.04 -1.62 -5.74
CA PHE A 507 -1.62 -0.28 -5.94
C PHE A 507 -0.80 0.81 -5.22
N GLU A 508 0.44 0.51 -4.83
CA GLU A 508 1.38 1.44 -4.17
C GLU A 508 0.84 2.25 -2.98
N ILE A 509 -0.14 1.71 -2.24
CA ILE A 509 -0.77 2.36 -1.10
C ILE A 509 0.24 2.50 0.05
N ASP A 510 0.58 3.73 0.48
CA ASP A 510 1.55 3.96 1.57
C ASP A 510 0.96 3.73 2.98
N SER A 511 0.55 2.49 3.28
CA SER A 511 -0.10 2.16 4.56
C SER A 511 0.87 1.74 5.68
N GLY A 512 2.12 1.43 5.33
CA GLY A 512 3.14 0.89 6.22
C GLY A 512 2.91 -0.56 6.69
N LEU A 513 1.86 -1.26 6.21
CA LEU A 513 1.59 -2.66 6.59
C LEU A 513 2.75 -3.58 6.21
N SER A 514 3.25 -3.44 4.98
CA SER A 514 4.39 -4.18 4.44
C SER A 514 5.69 -4.03 5.25
N VAL A 515 5.84 -2.93 6.01
CA VAL A 515 6.99 -2.69 6.90
C VAL A 515 6.86 -3.49 8.19
N PHE A 516 5.68 -3.53 8.79
CA PHE A 516 5.48 -4.12 10.11
C PHE A 516 5.03 -5.56 10.09
N TRP A 517 4.36 -6.01 9.03
CA TRP A 517 3.84 -7.35 8.90
C TRP A 517 4.49 -8.07 7.72
N GLN A 518 4.91 -9.30 7.95
CA GLN A 518 5.45 -10.17 6.90
C GLN A 518 5.03 -11.62 7.18
N PRO A 519 4.87 -12.45 6.14
CA PRO A 519 4.48 -13.84 6.32
C PRO A 519 5.54 -14.61 7.15
N PRO A 520 5.11 -15.52 8.06
CA PRO A 520 6.03 -16.27 8.91
C PRO A 520 7.02 -17.14 8.10
N VAL A 521 8.31 -17.05 8.45
CA VAL A 521 9.40 -17.69 7.70
C VAL A 521 9.64 -19.14 8.14
N HIS A 522 9.69 -19.40 9.45
CA HIS A 522 10.06 -20.72 9.98
C HIS A 522 8.87 -21.70 10.06
N THR A 523 8.39 -22.13 8.89
CA THR A 523 7.24 -23.04 8.72
C THR A 523 7.61 -24.48 8.34
N PHE A 524 8.91 -24.82 8.31
CA PHE A 524 9.42 -26.12 7.79
C PHE A 524 8.94 -26.46 6.37
N GLY A 525 8.75 -25.44 5.52
CA GLY A 525 8.29 -25.63 4.14
C GLY A 525 6.79 -25.92 4.00
N THR A 526 6.02 -25.84 5.09
CA THR A 526 4.56 -26.06 5.06
C THR A 526 3.75 -24.81 4.76
N GLN A 527 4.38 -23.62 4.85
CA GLN A 527 3.72 -22.31 4.68
C GLN A 527 2.50 -22.09 5.60
N SER A 528 2.39 -22.85 6.69
CA SER A 528 1.26 -22.77 7.61
C SER A 528 1.56 -21.90 8.83
N ALA A 529 0.65 -20.96 9.11
CA ALA A 529 0.71 -20.11 10.30
C ALA A 529 0.68 -20.92 11.61
N GLY A 530 -0.10 -22.01 11.65
CA GLY A 530 -0.18 -22.88 12.83
C GLY A 530 1.16 -23.55 13.18
N ILE A 531 1.94 -23.98 12.18
CA ILE A 531 3.27 -24.55 12.42
C ILE A 531 4.25 -23.46 12.88
N ALA A 532 4.20 -22.26 12.28
CA ALA A 532 5.00 -21.13 12.74
C ALA A 532 4.72 -20.74 14.20
N LEU A 533 3.44 -20.75 14.61
CA LEU A 533 3.04 -20.51 15.99
C LEU A 533 3.64 -21.58 16.93
N LEU A 534 3.50 -22.85 16.57
CA LEU A 534 4.01 -23.96 17.39
C LEU A 534 5.53 -23.93 17.51
N THR A 535 6.26 -23.63 16.42
CA THR A 535 7.72 -23.52 16.45
C THR A 535 8.16 -22.39 17.36
N SER A 536 7.55 -21.21 17.24
CA SER A 536 7.84 -20.08 18.13
C SER A 536 7.58 -20.40 19.60
N ILE A 537 6.45 -21.02 19.94
CA ILE A 537 6.13 -21.43 21.32
C ILE A 537 7.17 -22.40 21.85
N VAL A 538 7.53 -23.42 21.06
CA VAL A 538 8.51 -24.44 21.46
C VAL A 538 9.88 -23.81 21.68
N VAL A 539 10.31 -22.90 20.80
CA VAL A 539 11.60 -22.22 20.93
C VAL A 539 11.62 -21.34 22.19
N LEU A 540 10.63 -20.47 22.38
CA LEU A 540 10.55 -19.60 23.57
C LEU A 540 10.50 -20.41 24.88
N ALA A 541 9.73 -21.49 24.91
CA ALA A 541 9.68 -22.40 26.06
C ALA A 541 11.01 -23.12 26.28
N SER A 542 11.69 -23.56 25.22
CA SER A 542 12.99 -24.22 25.29
C SER A 542 14.09 -23.29 25.82
N VAL A 543 14.10 -22.02 25.39
CA VAL A 543 15.02 -20.99 25.89
C VAL A 543 14.78 -20.75 27.38
N THR A 544 13.52 -20.61 27.78
CA THR A 544 13.14 -20.46 29.20
C THR A 544 13.65 -21.64 30.04
N ALA A 545 13.41 -22.87 29.57
CA ALA A 545 13.86 -24.08 30.25
C ALA A 545 15.39 -24.19 30.31
N ALA A 546 16.09 -23.88 29.21
CA ALA A 546 17.54 -23.89 29.14
C ALA A 546 18.15 -22.90 30.15
N MET A 547 17.62 -21.68 30.23
CA MET A 547 18.09 -20.68 31.20
C MET A 547 17.86 -21.14 32.64
N ILE A 548 16.70 -21.72 32.96
CA ILE A 548 16.44 -22.28 34.29
C ILE A 548 17.44 -23.41 34.64
N LEU A 549 17.79 -24.27 33.68
CA LEU A 549 18.78 -25.34 33.88
C LEU A 549 20.19 -24.79 34.10
N ILE A 550 20.59 -23.75 33.36
CA ILE A 550 21.86 -23.05 33.55
C ILE A 550 21.88 -22.40 34.94
N GLY A 551 20.83 -21.65 35.29
CA GLY A 551 20.67 -21.01 36.60
C GLY A 551 20.75 -22.02 37.75
N LYS A 552 20.09 -23.17 37.61
CA LYS A 552 20.20 -24.30 38.55
C LYS A 552 21.66 -24.75 38.71
N SER A 553 22.38 -24.97 37.61
CA SER A 553 23.75 -25.49 37.64
C SER A 553 24.72 -24.54 38.35
N VAL A 554 24.55 -23.23 38.14
CA VAL A 554 25.33 -22.17 38.77
C VAL A 554 24.99 -22.08 40.24
N PHE A 555 23.69 -22.05 40.56
CA PHE A 555 23.21 -21.97 41.93
C PHE A 555 23.65 -23.18 42.74
N ALA A 556 23.74 -24.38 42.15
CA ALA A 556 24.23 -25.62 42.80
C ALA A 556 25.70 -25.54 43.27
N ARG A 557 26.54 -24.77 42.59
CA ARG A 557 27.98 -24.65 42.91
C ARG A 557 28.29 -23.59 43.96
N ARG A 558 27.32 -22.74 44.31
CA ARG A 558 27.49 -21.74 45.37
C ARG A 558 27.23 -22.36 46.73
N GLU A 559 28.19 -22.19 47.63
CA GLU A 559 28.04 -22.54 49.04
C GLU A 559 27.05 -21.57 49.68
N ILE A 560 26.05 -22.13 50.35
CA ILE A 560 25.10 -21.39 51.18
C ILE A 560 25.83 -21.26 52.53
N MET A 561 26.69 -20.25 52.66
CA MET A 561 27.31 -19.91 53.95
C MET A 561 26.38 -19.01 54.76
#